data_AF-A0AAN7R614-F1
#
_entry.id   AF-A0AAN7R614-F1
#
_cell.length_a   1.000
_cell.length_b   1.000
_cell.length_c   1.000
_cell.angle_alpha   90.00
_cell.angle_beta   90.00
_cell.angle_gamma   90.00
#
_symmetry.space_group_name_H-M   'P 1'
#
loop_
_entity.id
_entity.type
_entity.pdbx_description
1 polymer ?
#
loop_
_entity_poly.entity_id
_entity_poly.type
_entity_poly.pdbx_seq_one_letter_code
_entity_poly.pdbx_strand_id
1 'polypeptide(L)'
;MHDYETSQKLAERLRSRKGKYIALHLRYEKDMLSFTGCTCGLTEAESEELRIMRESTSHWKVKKINSTEQRNEGSCPLTPKEVGIFLRALGYPSSTLIYIAAGEIYGGSNQLLELASRFPNLILNSC
;
A
#
# COMPACT_ATOMS: atom_id res chain seq x y z
N MET A 1 20.83 14.79 -11.05
CA MET A 1 21.95 13.83 -11.23
C MET A 1 22.15 12.97 -9.99
N HIS A 2 22.13 13.56 -8.79
CA HIS A 2 22.30 12.84 -7.52
C HIS A 2 21.21 11.78 -7.23
N ASP A 3 19.94 12.11 -7.51
CA ASP A 3 18.82 11.17 -7.26
C ASP A 3 18.89 9.92 -8.13
N TYR A 4 19.37 10.08 -9.37
CA TYR A 4 19.55 8.97 -10.31
C TYR A 4 20.63 8.00 -9.82
N GLU A 5 21.79 8.51 -9.40
CA GLU A 5 22.90 7.69 -8.90
C GLU A 5 22.48 6.93 -7.62
N THR A 6 21.77 7.60 -6.71
CA THR A 6 21.24 6.97 -5.48
C THR A 6 20.23 5.86 -5.81
N SER A 7 19.33 6.11 -6.76
CA SER A 7 18.34 5.12 -7.21
C SER A 7 19.00 3.90 -7.86
N GLN A 8 20.05 4.12 -8.67
CA GLN A 8 20.82 3.03 -9.27
C GLN A 8 21.50 2.17 -8.21
N LYS A 9 22.19 2.79 -7.24
CA LYS A 9 22.84 2.07 -6.13
C LYS A 9 21.84 1.24 -5.32
N LEU A 10 20.64 1.76 -5.07
CA LEU A 10 19.58 1.01 -4.38
C LEU A 10 19.15 -0.21 -5.20
N ALA A 11 18.87 -0.03 -6.49
CA ALA A 11 18.46 -1.12 -7.37
C ALA A 11 19.53 -2.23 -7.47
N GLU A 12 20.81 -1.85 -7.58
CA GLU A 12 21.94 -2.79 -7.58
C GLU A 12 22.04 -3.59 -6.28
N ARG A 13 21.89 -2.92 -5.12
CA ARG A 13 21.88 -3.58 -3.81
C ARG A 13 20.70 -4.54 -3.63
N LEU A 14 19.53 -4.22 -4.18
CA LEU A 14 18.37 -5.12 -4.15
C LEU A 14 18.60 -6.35 -5.04
N ARG A 15 19.13 -6.15 -6.25
CA ARG A 15 19.48 -7.25 -7.17
C ARG A 15 20.56 -8.16 -6.61
N SER A 16 21.58 -7.62 -5.93
CA SER A 16 22.66 -8.45 -5.38
C SER A 16 22.22 -9.39 -4.26
N ARG A 17 21.11 -9.10 -3.56
CA ARG A 17 20.59 -9.95 -2.48
C ARG A 17 19.91 -11.24 -2.97
N LYS A 18 19.06 -11.15 -4.00
CA LYS A 18 18.15 -12.23 -4.44
C LYS A 18 18.02 -12.35 -5.97
N GLY A 19 18.82 -11.62 -6.74
CA GLY A 19 18.78 -11.57 -8.20
C GLY A 19 17.63 -10.71 -8.74
N LYS A 20 16.38 -11.16 -8.53
CA LYS A 20 15.16 -10.46 -8.94
C LYS A 20 14.38 -9.99 -7.71
N TYR A 21 13.68 -8.87 -7.86
CA TYR A 21 12.83 -8.30 -6.81
C TYR A 21 11.60 -7.62 -7.43
N ILE A 22 10.57 -7.41 -6.62
CA ILE A 22 9.40 -6.58 -6.94
C ILE A 22 9.57 -5.25 -6.22
N ALA A 23 9.46 -4.13 -6.95
CA ALA A 23 9.27 -2.82 -6.36
C ALA A 23 7.77 -2.56 -6.25
N LEU A 24 7.27 -2.41 -5.03
CA LEU A 24 5.86 -2.23 -4.72
C LEU A 24 5.66 -0.83 -4.12
N HIS A 25 4.89 0.00 -4.80
CA HIS A 25 4.36 1.23 -4.20
C HIS A 25 3.04 0.91 -3.51
N LEU A 26 3.01 1.00 -2.18
CA LEU A 26 1.86 0.63 -1.36
C LEU A 26 1.21 1.89 -0.78
N ARG A 27 0.18 2.38 -1.47
CA ARG A 27 -0.51 3.64 -1.15
C ARG A 27 -1.71 3.41 -0.20
N TYR A 28 -1.45 2.77 0.93
CA TYR A 28 -2.45 2.43 1.95
C TYR A 28 -2.32 3.36 3.17
N GLU A 29 -2.05 4.65 2.94
CA GLU A 29 -1.96 5.65 4.01
C GLU A 29 -3.34 6.19 4.41
N LYS A 30 -3.42 6.74 5.63
CA LYS A 30 -4.67 7.22 6.23
C LYS A 30 -5.35 8.32 5.40
N ASP A 31 -4.57 9.29 4.93
CA ASP A 31 -5.05 10.41 4.10
C ASP A 31 -5.58 9.90 2.75
N MET A 32 -4.92 8.92 2.15
CA MET A 32 -5.32 8.31 0.88
C MET A 32 -6.63 7.53 1.00
N LEU A 33 -6.79 6.73 2.05
CA LEU A 33 -8.05 6.02 2.31
C LEU A 33 -9.20 6.99 2.61
N SER A 34 -8.92 8.02 3.39
CA SER A 34 -9.87 9.10 3.68
C SER A 34 -10.31 9.84 2.42
N PHE A 35 -9.35 10.25 1.58
CA PHE A 35 -9.57 10.97 0.33
C PHE A 35 -10.37 10.16 -0.70
N THR A 36 -9.99 8.89 -0.91
CA THR A 36 -10.67 8.00 -1.86
C THR A 36 -12.01 7.48 -1.33
N GLY A 37 -12.26 7.60 -0.02
CA GLY A 37 -13.47 7.10 0.62
C GLY A 37 -13.63 5.59 0.60
N CYS A 38 -12.52 4.87 0.45
CA CYS A 38 -12.50 3.41 0.40
C CYS A 38 -12.55 2.83 1.81
N THR A 39 -13.54 1.97 2.06
CA THR A 39 -13.77 1.33 3.37
C THR A 39 -13.61 -0.19 3.35
N CYS A 40 -13.30 -0.79 2.19
CA CYS A 40 -13.11 -2.22 2.06
C CYS A 40 -11.97 -2.72 2.97
N GLY A 41 -12.28 -3.67 3.86
CA GLY A 41 -11.32 -4.22 4.80
C GLY A 41 -11.12 -3.41 6.08
N LEU A 42 -11.88 -2.33 6.26
CA LEU A 42 -11.92 -1.53 7.48
C LEU A 42 -13.10 -1.96 8.36
N THR A 43 -12.95 -1.76 9.67
CA THR A 43 -14.06 -1.80 10.62
C THR A 43 -14.97 -0.59 10.45
N GLU A 44 -16.17 -0.65 11.05
CA GLU A 44 -17.10 0.48 11.05
C GLU A 44 -16.49 1.71 11.74
N ALA A 45 -15.77 1.51 12.84
CA ALA A 45 -15.10 2.58 13.57
C ALA A 45 -13.99 3.25 12.74
N GLU A 46 -13.14 2.46 12.07
CA GLU A 46 -12.11 2.98 11.15
C GLU A 46 -12.74 3.71 9.96
N SER A 47 -13.81 3.15 9.38
CA SER A 47 -14.54 3.78 8.28
C SER A 47 -15.12 5.14 8.68
N GLU A 48 -15.68 5.24 9.88
CA GLU A 48 -16.22 6.47 10.42
C GLU A 48 -15.13 7.51 10.73
N GLU A 49 -14.01 7.08 11.30
CA GLU A 49 -12.84 7.94 11.52
C GLU A 49 -12.38 8.59 10.20
N LEU A 50 -12.22 7.79 9.14
CA LEU A 50 -11.82 8.28 7.83
C LEU A 50 -12.89 9.18 7.20
N ARG A 51 -14.18 8.89 7.40
CA ARG A 51 -15.27 9.76 6.94
C ARG A 51 -15.20 11.13 7.60
N ILE A 52 -15.02 11.19 8.93
CA ILE A 52 -14.90 12.44 9.69
C ILE A 52 -13.69 13.25 9.21
N MET A 53 -12.55 12.59 9.01
CA MET A 53 -11.36 13.24 8.44
C MET A 53 -11.65 13.82 7.05
N ARG A 54 -12.31 13.06 6.17
CA ARG A 54 -12.67 13.54 4.84
C ARG A 54 -13.58 14.76 4.90
N GLU A 55 -14.60 14.73 5.74
CA GLU A 55 -15.56 15.83 5.88
C GLU A 55 -14.94 17.10 6.46
N SER A 56 -14.07 16.95 7.46
CA SER A 56 -13.37 18.07 8.11
C SER A 56 -12.28 18.72 7.26
N THR A 57 -11.76 18.05 6.23
CA THR A 57 -10.65 18.54 5.41
C THR A 57 -11.11 19.57 4.37
N SER A 58 -11.15 20.86 4.71
CA SER A 58 -11.79 21.94 3.91
C SER A 58 -11.43 22.00 2.42
N HIS A 59 -10.21 21.63 2.01
CA HIS A 59 -9.75 21.74 0.63
C HIS A 59 -10.16 20.55 -0.28
N TRP A 60 -10.71 19.47 0.26
CA TRP A 60 -11.24 18.37 -0.56
C TRP A 60 -12.66 18.66 -1.03
N LYS A 61 -12.84 18.79 -2.35
CA LYS A 61 -14.11 19.18 -2.98
C LYS A 61 -15.21 18.12 -2.85
N VAL A 62 -14.86 16.84 -2.93
CA VAL A 62 -15.82 15.73 -2.88
C VAL A 62 -15.83 15.13 -1.47
N LYS A 63 -16.99 15.12 -0.83
CA LYS A 63 -17.17 14.64 0.56
C LYS A 63 -17.99 13.37 0.67
N LYS A 64 -19.03 13.27 -0.16
CA LYS A 64 -19.90 12.10 -0.23
C LYS A 64 -19.36 11.20 -1.33
N ILE A 65 -18.88 10.02 -0.95
CA ILE A 65 -18.26 9.06 -1.85
C ILE A 65 -18.90 7.70 -1.59
N ASN A 66 -19.25 6.99 -2.66
CA ASN A 66 -19.68 5.61 -2.59
C ASN A 66 -18.44 4.69 -2.68
N SER A 67 -18.06 4.08 -1.56
CA SER A 67 -16.88 3.20 -1.51
C SER A 67 -16.97 2.02 -2.48
N THR A 68 -18.17 1.49 -2.72
CA THR A 68 -18.35 0.32 -3.60
C THR A 68 -18.11 0.69 -5.06
N GLU A 69 -18.59 1.87 -5.48
CA GLU A 69 -18.35 2.39 -6.82
C GLU A 69 -16.85 2.65 -7.04
N GLN A 70 -16.18 3.35 -6.11
CA GLN A 70 -14.73 3.59 -6.17
C GLN A 70 -13.93 2.29 -6.26
N ARG A 71 -14.37 1.24 -5.56
CA ARG A 71 -13.72 -0.07 -5.61
C ARG A 71 -13.89 -0.72 -6.98
N ASN A 72 -15.10 -0.71 -7.53
CA ASN A 72 -15.40 -1.32 -8.82
C ASN A 72 -14.68 -0.63 -9.98
N GLU A 73 -14.45 0.68 -9.87
CA GLU A 73 -13.68 1.47 -10.84
C GLU A 73 -12.16 1.30 -10.71
N GLY A 74 -11.68 0.62 -9.66
CA GLY A 74 -10.24 0.43 -9.40
C GLY A 74 -9.57 1.65 -8.77
N SER A 75 -10.33 2.61 -8.25
CA SER A 75 -9.82 3.82 -7.59
C SER A 75 -9.36 3.57 -6.14
N CYS A 76 -9.77 2.44 -5.54
CA CYS A 76 -9.35 2.07 -4.20
C CYS A 76 -7.98 1.38 -4.19
N PRO A 77 -7.07 1.75 -3.28
CA PRO A 77 -5.83 1.00 -3.09
C PRO A 77 -6.14 -0.43 -2.65
N LEU A 78 -5.31 -1.38 -3.06
CA LEU A 78 -5.35 -2.75 -2.53
C LEU A 78 -4.87 -2.76 -1.08
N THR A 79 -5.53 -3.56 -0.24
CA THR A 79 -5.01 -3.82 1.11
C THR A 79 -3.69 -4.62 1.02
N PRO A 80 -2.79 -4.56 2.01
CA PRO A 80 -1.56 -5.35 1.98
C PRO A 80 -1.81 -6.87 1.86
N LYS A 81 -2.93 -7.35 2.45
CA LYS A 81 -3.41 -8.72 2.29
C LYS A 81 -3.79 -9.05 0.84
N GLU A 82 -4.53 -8.16 0.17
CA GLU A 82 -4.93 -8.32 -1.23
C GLU A 82 -3.71 -8.31 -2.16
N VAL A 83 -2.76 -7.42 -1.93
CA VAL A 83 -1.49 -7.39 -2.68
C VAL A 83 -0.78 -8.74 -2.57
N GLY A 84 -0.67 -9.30 -1.35
CA GLY A 84 -0.04 -10.59 -1.16
C GLY A 84 -0.79 -11.75 -1.83
N ILE A 85 -2.12 -11.71 -1.89
CA ILE A 85 -2.92 -12.69 -2.64
C ILE A 85 -2.69 -12.53 -4.15
N PHE A 86 -2.74 -11.30 -4.64
CA PHE A 86 -2.57 -10.96 -6.05
C PHE A 86 -1.20 -11.43 -6.57
N LEU A 87 -0.11 -11.09 -5.87
CA LEU A 87 1.23 -11.50 -6.28
C LEU A 87 1.40 -13.04 -6.32
N ARG A 88 0.79 -13.77 -5.39
CA ARG A 88 0.81 -15.25 -5.46
C ARG A 88 -0.01 -15.80 -6.62
N ALA A 89 -1.16 -15.20 -6.91
CA ALA A 89 -1.99 -15.60 -8.04
C ALA A 89 -1.27 -15.41 -9.39
N LEU A 90 -0.37 -14.42 -9.48
CA LEU A 90 0.53 -14.22 -10.63
C LEU A 90 1.69 -15.23 -10.70
N GLY A 91 1.83 -16.14 -9.72
CA GLY A 91 2.86 -17.18 -9.71
C GLY A 91 4.17 -16.78 -9.04
N TYR A 92 4.24 -15.64 -8.34
CA TYR A 92 5.44 -15.29 -7.58
C TYR A 92 5.62 -16.20 -6.35
N PRO A 93 6.78 -16.84 -6.16
CA PRO A 93 7.03 -17.69 -5.00
C PRO A 93 7.17 -16.84 -3.73
N SER A 94 6.86 -17.42 -2.57
CA SER A 94 7.00 -16.75 -1.27
C SER A 94 8.42 -16.23 -0.99
N SER A 95 9.43 -16.84 -1.61
CA SER A 95 10.83 -16.41 -1.51
C SER A 95 11.15 -15.10 -2.25
N THR A 96 10.21 -14.56 -3.03
CA THR A 96 10.37 -13.29 -3.77
C THR A 96 10.74 -12.14 -2.84
N LEU A 97 11.78 -11.39 -3.20
CA LEU A 97 12.15 -10.16 -2.51
C LEU A 97 11.20 -9.03 -2.93
N ILE A 98 10.55 -8.39 -1.96
CA ILE A 98 9.67 -7.25 -2.21
C ILE A 98 10.25 -6.03 -1.51
N TYR A 99 10.54 -5.00 -2.31
CA TYR A 99 10.88 -3.66 -1.84
C TYR A 99 9.60 -2.82 -1.80
N ILE A 100 9.24 -2.32 -0.63
CA ILE A 100 8.02 -1.54 -0.38
C ILE A 100 8.40 -0.08 -0.23
N ALA A 101 7.86 0.75 -1.12
CA ALA A 101 7.85 2.20 -0.99
C ALA A 101 6.44 2.62 -0.53
N ALA A 102 6.35 3.22 0.65
CA ALA A 102 5.09 3.67 1.23
C ALA A 102 5.33 4.77 2.27
N GLY A 103 4.32 5.61 2.52
CA GLY A 103 4.24 6.37 3.76
C GLY A 103 3.79 5.49 4.93
N GLU A 104 3.24 6.11 5.96
CA GLU A 104 2.67 5.40 7.10
C GLU A 104 1.45 4.58 6.69
N ILE A 105 1.57 3.25 6.77
CA ILE A 105 0.48 2.32 6.47
C ILE A 105 -0.60 2.44 7.54
N TYR A 106 -1.84 2.72 7.12
CA TYR A 106 -2.98 2.75 8.02
C TYR A 106 -3.21 1.37 8.65
N GLY A 107 -3.36 1.30 9.97
CA GLY A 107 -3.37 0.04 10.73
C GLY A 107 -1.98 -0.52 11.05
N GLY A 108 -0.91 0.16 10.63
CA GLY A 108 0.47 -0.06 11.08
C GLY A 108 1.05 -1.44 10.71
N SER A 109 1.88 -1.96 11.61
CA SER A 109 2.62 -3.22 11.40
C SER A 109 1.70 -4.43 11.19
N ASN A 110 0.51 -4.46 11.78
CA ASN A 110 -0.46 -5.54 11.61
C ASN A 110 -0.86 -5.75 10.15
N GLN A 111 -1.01 -4.65 9.39
CA GLN A 111 -1.31 -4.75 7.96
C GLN A 111 -0.11 -5.27 7.17
N LEU A 112 1.11 -4.86 7.52
CA LEU A 112 2.31 -5.39 6.88
C LEU A 112 2.56 -6.87 7.20
N LEU A 113 2.14 -7.36 8.37
CA LEU A 113 2.21 -8.79 8.73
C LEU A 113 1.36 -9.65 7.80
N GLU A 114 0.22 -9.17 7.32
CA GLU A 114 -0.61 -9.88 6.33
C GLU A 114 0.15 -10.11 5.01
N LEU A 115 0.95 -9.14 4.57
CA LEU A 115 1.83 -9.30 3.40
C LEU A 115 3.03 -10.19 3.73
N ALA A 116 3.67 -9.99 4.88
CA ALA A 116 4.85 -10.73 5.32
C ALA A 116 4.57 -12.24 5.51
N SER A 117 3.37 -12.60 5.96
CA SER A 117 2.93 -14.00 6.07
C SER A 117 2.95 -14.76 4.74
N ARG A 118 2.92 -14.02 3.62
CA ARG A 118 2.90 -14.55 2.25
C ARG A 118 4.26 -14.44 1.58
N PHE A 119 4.96 -13.34 1.86
CA PHE A 119 6.28 -13.02 1.34
C PHE A 119 7.17 -12.54 2.49
N PRO A 120 7.95 -13.43 3.14
CA PRO A 120 8.77 -13.05 4.30
C PRO A 120 9.96 -12.13 3.96
N ASN A 121 10.36 -12.04 2.68
CA ASN A 121 11.49 -11.21 2.27
C ASN A 121 11.01 -9.78 1.90
N LEU A 122 10.64 -8.99 2.90
CA LEU A 122 10.22 -7.60 2.73
C LEU A 122 11.34 -6.62 3.12
N ILE A 123 11.51 -5.56 2.33
CA ILE A 123 12.32 -4.39 2.67
C ILE A 123 11.40 -3.19 2.61
N LEU A 124 11.14 -2.54 3.75
CA LEU A 124 10.34 -1.33 3.83
C LEU A 124 11.24 -0.08 3.78
N ASN A 125 10.86 0.89 2.98
CA ASN A 125 11.37 2.25 3.05
C ASN A 125 10.19 3.21 3.27
N SER A 126 10.12 3.78 4.47
CA SER A 126 9.19 4.84 4.81
C SER A 126 9.73 6.17 4.30
N CYS A 127 8.95 6.87 3.47
CA CYS A 127 9.24 8.24 3.03
C CYS A 127 8.60 9.28 3.95
#